data_AF-C8KI24-F1
#
_entry.id   AF-C8KI24-F1
#
_cell.length_a   1.000
_cell.length_b   1.000
_cell.length_c   1.000
_cell.angle_alpha   90.00
_cell.angle_beta   90.00
_cell.angle_gamma   90.00
#
_symmetry.space_group_name_H-M   'P 1'
#
loop_
_entity.id
_entity.type
_entity.pdbx_description
1 polymer ?
#
loop_
_entity_poly.entity_id
_entity_poly.type
_entity_poly.pdbx_seq_one_letter_code
_entity_poly.pdbx_strand_id
1 'polypeptide(L)'
;MFTVPSIISGIKYSKSDYLYITGITALSLILFNFIDSVTLIILTIFIIILYFSKIKWYSILLIMTSQIILYCANYMYIVIFTYIVKIVDSIFVIFPIFFVVYVTISILFSYIINRVLKKISSSYLILNKGFLIVISLILLLTFSLFFFYSQINSDEAKVIRQYSFIFIGITIFLSILTFVISQFLLKEMKYKRNQEEIETYYEYTLKIEAINNEMRK
;
A
#
# COMPACT_ATOMS: atom_id res chain seq x y z
N MET A 1 -2.32 -12.92 1.54
CA MET A 1 -1.22 -11.97 1.81
C MET A 1 -0.17 -11.88 0.72
N PHE A 2 0.32 -12.97 0.12
CA PHE A 2 1.38 -12.90 -0.93
C PHE A 2 0.83 -12.70 -2.36
N THR A 3 -0.38 -13.18 -2.65
CA THR A 3 -1.02 -13.06 -3.97
C THR A 3 -1.36 -11.61 -4.37
N VAL A 4 -1.88 -10.82 -3.44
CA VAL A 4 -2.20 -9.39 -3.68
C VAL A 4 -0.95 -8.58 -4.09
N PRO A 5 0.16 -8.57 -3.33
CA PRO A 5 1.36 -7.81 -3.69
C PRO A 5 2.03 -8.32 -4.97
N SER A 6 1.97 -9.62 -5.28
CA SER A 6 2.46 -10.14 -6.58
C SER A 6 1.61 -9.68 -7.76
N ILE A 7 0.29 -9.64 -7.62
CA ILE A 7 -0.60 -9.07 -8.65
C ILE A 7 -0.30 -7.58 -8.85
N ILE A 8 -0.10 -6.81 -7.77
CA ILE A 8 0.21 -5.36 -7.87
C ILE A 8 1.53 -5.11 -8.59
N SER A 9 2.60 -5.81 -8.20
CA SER A 9 3.94 -5.60 -8.76
C SER A 9 4.18 -6.30 -10.10
N GLY A 10 3.41 -7.35 -10.41
CA GLY A 10 3.71 -8.24 -11.54
C GLY A 10 4.89 -9.19 -11.31
N ILE A 11 5.34 -9.36 -10.06
CA ILE A 11 6.46 -10.24 -9.74
C ILE A 11 6.05 -11.70 -9.81
N LYS A 12 6.86 -12.49 -10.52
CA LYS A 12 6.77 -13.95 -10.52
C LYS A 12 7.63 -14.52 -9.39
N TYR A 13 7.09 -15.51 -8.68
CA TYR A 13 7.82 -16.22 -7.65
C TYR A 13 8.66 -17.36 -8.25
N SER A 14 9.89 -17.47 -7.80
CA SER A 14 10.76 -18.62 -8.06
C SER A 14 10.45 -19.77 -7.09
N LYS A 15 10.95 -20.97 -7.36
CA LYS A 15 10.72 -22.15 -6.52
C LYS A 15 11.20 -21.95 -5.07
N SER A 16 12.32 -21.25 -4.86
CA SER A 16 12.83 -20.91 -3.53
C SER A 16 11.93 -19.92 -2.78
N ASP A 17 11.29 -18.98 -3.49
CA ASP A 17 10.36 -18.03 -2.85
C ASP A 17 9.15 -18.75 -2.26
N TYR A 18 8.64 -19.80 -2.92
CA TYR A 18 7.53 -20.59 -2.40
C TYR A 18 7.90 -21.28 -1.08
N LEU A 19 9.14 -21.78 -0.94
CA LEU A 19 9.61 -22.34 0.33
C LEU A 19 9.59 -21.28 1.45
N TYR A 20 10.12 -20.08 1.19
CA TYR A 20 10.07 -18.99 2.16
C TYR A 20 8.63 -18.56 2.50
N ILE A 21 7.75 -18.46 1.51
CA ILE A 21 6.33 -18.15 1.71
C ILE A 21 5.68 -19.20 2.62
N THR A 22 5.86 -20.48 2.31
CA THR A 22 5.28 -21.57 3.13
C THR A 22 5.83 -21.57 4.56
N GLY A 23 7.14 -21.34 4.73
CA GLY A 23 7.78 -21.22 6.04
C GLY A 23 7.25 -20.05 6.86
N ILE A 24 7.13 -18.86 6.25
CA ILE A 24 6.56 -17.68 6.91
C ILE A 24 5.10 -17.92 7.30
N THR A 25 4.29 -18.54 6.41
CA THR A 25 2.89 -18.83 6.73
C THR A 25 2.76 -19.86 7.86
N ALA A 26 3.55 -20.93 7.87
CA ALA A 26 3.53 -21.93 8.92
C ALA A 26 3.97 -21.34 10.26
N LEU A 27 5.07 -20.56 10.26
CA LEU A 27 5.55 -19.87 11.45
C LEU A 27 4.51 -18.89 12.00
N SER A 28 3.80 -18.18 11.12
CA SER A 28 2.75 -17.25 11.55
C SER A 28 1.57 -17.95 12.22
N LEU A 29 1.19 -19.15 11.77
CA LEU A 29 0.14 -19.94 12.41
C LEU A 29 0.55 -20.38 13.82
N ILE A 30 1.81 -20.81 13.98
CA ILE A 30 2.34 -21.19 15.28
C ILE A 30 2.37 -19.98 16.21
N LEU A 31 2.92 -18.86 15.75
CA LEU A 31 2.99 -17.63 16.53
C LEU A 31 1.60 -17.13 16.92
N PHE A 32 0.59 -17.29 16.05
CA PHE A 32 -0.77 -16.78 16.28
C PHE A 32 -1.37 -17.39 17.54
N ASN A 33 -1.07 -18.67 17.81
CA ASN A 33 -1.53 -19.34 19.02
C ASN A 33 -0.91 -18.80 20.32
N PHE A 34 0.19 -18.03 20.25
CA PHE A 34 0.90 -17.50 21.42
C PHE A 34 0.71 -16.00 21.62
N ILE A 35 0.59 -15.23 20.54
CA ILE A 35 0.63 -13.75 20.57
C ILE A 35 -0.58 -13.14 19.84
N ASP A 36 -1.60 -13.95 19.54
CA ASP A 36 -2.87 -13.57 18.90
C ASP A 36 -2.69 -12.61 17.72
N SER A 37 -3.35 -11.46 17.75
CA SER A 37 -3.37 -10.48 16.67
C SER A 37 -2.03 -9.77 16.42
N VAL A 38 -1.14 -9.68 17.42
CA VAL A 38 0.18 -9.03 17.25
C VAL A 38 1.03 -9.75 16.21
N THR A 39 0.76 -11.03 15.97
CA THR A 39 1.42 -11.82 14.93
C THR A 39 1.23 -11.27 13.53
N LEU A 40 0.12 -10.57 13.26
CA LEU A 40 -0.10 -9.91 11.98
C LEU A 40 1.00 -8.87 11.70
N ILE A 41 1.42 -8.12 12.72
CA ILE A 41 2.50 -7.14 12.61
C ILE A 41 3.82 -7.85 12.30
N ILE A 42 4.14 -8.91 13.06
CA ILE A 42 5.36 -9.71 12.84
C ILE A 42 5.39 -10.29 11.42
N LEU A 43 4.26 -10.83 10.97
CA LEU A 43 4.08 -11.38 9.63
C LEU A 43 4.30 -10.29 8.58
N THR A 44 3.74 -9.09 8.75
CA THR A 44 3.96 -7.98 7.80
C THR A 44 5.45 -7.62 7.67
N ILE A 45 6.20 -7.61 8.77
CA ILE A 45 7.64 -7.32 8.78
C ILE A 45 8.40 -8.38 7.96
N PHE A 46 8.11 -9.67 8.17
CA PHE A 46 8.75 -10.74 7.42
C PHE A 46 8.47 -10.65 5.91
N ILE A 47 7.24 -10.29 5.51
CA ILE A 47 6.92 -10.08 4.09
C ILE A 47 7.71 -8.89 3.52
N ILE A 48 7.87 -7.80 4.29
CA ILE A 48 8.67 -6.64 3.88
C ILE A 48 10.10 -7.05 3.60
N ILE A 49 10.72 -7.81 4.52
CA ILE A 49 12.09 -8.29 4.36
C ILE A 49 12.22 -9.12 3.07
N LEU A 50 11.30 -10.06 2.83
CA LEU A 50 11.33 -10.91 1.64
C LEU A 50 11.24 -10.06 0.36
N TYR A 51 10.30 -9.13 0.27
CA TYR A 51 10.14 -8.29 -0.92
C TYR A 51 11.21 -7.22 -1.08
N PHE A 52 11.85 -6.78 0.01
CA PHE A 52 12.93 -5.81 -0.03
C PHE A 52 14.11 -6.33 -0.86
N SER A 53 14.37 -7.65 -0.82
CA SER A 53 15.37 -8.30 -1.68
C SER A 53 15.11 -8.12 -3.17
N LYS A 54 13.85 -7.93 -3.59
CA LYS A 54 13.44 -7.86 -5.00
C LYS A 54 13.21 -6.45 -5.52
N ILE A 55 12.55 -5.59 -4.73
CA ILE A 55 12.13 -4.25 -5.17
C ILE A 55 12.66 -3.12 -4.28
N LYS A 56 13.58 -3.41 -3.36
CA LYS A 56 14.19 -2.43 -2.44
C LYS A 56 13.09 -1.65 -1.71
N TRP A 57 13.24 -0.33 -1.56
CA TRP A 57 12.32 0.57 -0.84
C TRP A 57 10.86 0.56 -1.32
N TYR A 58 10.61 0.18 -2.58
CA TYR A 58 9.24 0.06 -3.09
C TYR A 58 8.48 -1.10 -2.44
N SER A 59 9.17 -2.08 -1.84
CA SER A 59 8.54 -3.20 -1.12
C SER A 59 7.65 -2.72 0.02
N ILE A 60 8.08 -1.70 0.77
CA ILE A 60 7.38 -1.22 1.95
C ILE A 60 6.04 -0.62 1.54
N LEU A 61 6.04 0.27 0.54
CA LEU A 61 4.83 0.84 -0.04
C LEU A 61 3.88 -0.25 -0.55
N LEU A 62 4.42 -1.20 -1.32
CA LEU A 62 3.62 -2.23 -1.95
C LEU A 62 2.99 -3.21 -0.94
N ILE A 63 3.70 -3.50 0.16
CA ILE A 63 3.16 -4.37 1.19
C ILE A 63 2.15 -3.64 2.04
N MET A 64 2.43 -2.40 2.45
CA MET A 64 1.47 -1.59 3.21
C MET A 64 0.17 -1.39 2.42
N THR A 65 0.26 -1.07 1.12
CA THR A 65 -0.94 -0.99 0.25
C THR A 65 -1.67 -2.32 0.16
N SER A 66 -0.96 -3.45 0.04
CA SER A 66 -1.59 -4.77 0.03
C SER A 66 -2.31 -5.11 1.34
N GLN A 67 -1.78 -4.68 2.48
CA GLN A 67 -2.41 -4.90 3.79
C GLN A 67 -3.71 -4.10 3.91
N ILE A 68 -3.70 -2.84 3.49
CA ILE A 68 -4.90 -2.00 3.46
C ILE A 68 -6.00 -2.64 2.58
N ILE A 69 -5.64 -3.15 1.41
CA ILE A 69 -6.58 -3.85 0.53
C ILE A 69 -7.20 -5.06 1.24
N LEU A 70 -6.39 -5.86 1.93
CA LEU A 70 -6.86 -7.04 2.65
C LEU A 70 -7.75 -6.68 3.83
N TYR A 71 -7.46 -5.58 4.55
CA TYR A 71 -8.35 -5.04 5.58
C TYR A 71 -9.67 -4.56 4.99
N CYS A 72 -9.66 -3.76 3.91
CA CYS A 72 -10.89 -3.33 3.25
C CYS A 72 -11.72 -4.52 2.75
N ALA A 73 -11.09 -5.54 2.19
CA ALA A 73 -11.76 -6.77 1.79
C ALA A 73 -12.36 -7.51 2.99
N ASN A 74 -11.67 -7.51 4.14
CA ASN A 74 -12.17 -8.12 5.38
C ASN A 74 -13.39 -7.36 5.93
N TYR A 75 -13.39 -6.03 5.88
CA TYR A 75 -14.57 -5.24 6.27
C TYR A 75 -15.77 -5.50 5.36
N MET A 76 -15.56 -5.53 4.05
CA MET A 76 -16.61 -5.89 3.10
C MET A 76 -17.14 -7.31 3.36
N TYR A 77 -16.24 -8.24 3.71
CA TYR A 77 -16.59 -9.60 4.15
C TYR A 77 -17.51 -9.57 5.37
N ILE A 78 -17.15 -8.85 6.44
CA ILE A 78 -17.96 -8.78 7.68
C ILE A 78 -19.35 -8.20 7.38
N VAL A 79 -19.43 -7.14 6.58
CA VAL A 79 -20.72 -6.54 6.20
C VAL A 79 -21.59 -7.57 5.50
N ILE A 80 -21.09 -8.22 4.45
CA ILE A 80 -21.86 -9.22 3.68
C ILE A 80 -22.24 -10.42 4.56
N PHE A 81 -21.33 -10.88 5.42
CA PHE A 81 -21.56 -11.99 6.36
C PHE A 81 -22.73 -11.71 7.30
N THR A 82 -22.80 -10.52 7.90
CA THR A 82 -23.90 -10.16 8.82
C THR A 82 -25.27 -10.12 8.14
N TYR A 83 -25.34 -9.99 6.81
CA TYR A 83 -26.60 -10.07 6.06
C TYR A 83 -27.00 -11.51 5.73
N ILE A 84 -26.04 -12.35 5.33
CA ILE A 84 -26.30 -13.70 4.83
C ILE A 84 -26.55 -14.71 5.96
N VAL A 85 -25.93 -14.54 7.13
CA VAL A 85 -26.22 -15.39 8.32
C VAL A 85 -27.69 -15.31 8.75
N LYS A 86 -28.43 -14.28 8.31
CA LYS A 86 -29.88 -14.20 8.54
C LYS A 86 -30.72 -15.09 7.61
N ILE A 87 -30.11 -15.67 6.57
CA ILE A 87 -30.78 -16.40 5.49
C ILE A 87 -30.41 -17.89 5.52
N VAL A 88 -29.17 -18.22 5.88
CA VAL A 88 -28.64 -19.58 5.87
C VAL A 88 -27.94 -19.84 7.21
N ASP A 89 -28.33 -20.89 7.92
CA ASP A 89 -27.77 -21.22 9.24
C ASP A 89 -26.61 -22.21 9.19
N SER A 90 -26.40 -22.91 8.06
CA SER A 90 -25.37 -23.95 7.97
C SER A 90 -23.96 -23.36 7.76
N ILE A 91 -23.13 -23.46 8.80
CA ILE A 91 -21.70 -23.05 8.80
C ILE A 91 -20.90 -23.62 7.62
N PHE A 92 -21.14 -24.89 7.26
CA PHE A 92 -20.42 -25.57 6.17
C PHE A 92 -20.70 -24.99 4.78
N VAL A 93 -21.83 -24.31 4.58
CA VAL A 93 -22.19 -23.67 3.30
C VAL A 93 -21.76 -22.21 3.29
N ILE A 94 -21.86 -21.55 4.44
CA ILE A 94 -21.39 -20.19 4.69
C ILE A 94 -19.91 -20.10 4.34
N PHE A 95 -19.04 -20.83 5.05
CA PHE A 95 -17.59 -20.62 5.01
C PHE A 95 -16.96 -20.66 3.59
N PRO A 96 -17.29 -21.63 2.72
CA PRO A 96 -16.73 -21.70 1.36
C PRO A 96 -17.19 -20.53 0.48
N ILE A 97 -18.48 -20.19 0.52
CA ILE A 97 -19.04 -19.08 -0.27
C ILE A 97 -18.34 -17.78 0.12
N PHE A 98 -18.13 -17.56 1.41
CA PHE A 98 -17.43 -16.36 1.88
C PHE A 98 -15.96 -16.32 1.52
N PHE A 99 -15.26 -17.46 1.58
CA PHE A 99 -13.87 -17.51 1.14
C PHE A 99 -13.74 -17.06 -0.31
N VAL A 100 -14.65 -17.51 -1.18
CA VAL A 100 -14.71 -17.08 -2.58
C VAL A 100 -14.98 -15.58 -2.70
N VAL A 101 -15.94 -15.04 -1.95
CA VAL A 101 -16.25 -13.59 -1.93
C VAL A 101 -15.04 -12.76 -1.48
N TYR A 102 -14.39 -13.15 -0.39
CA TYR A 102 -13.20 -12.44 0.12
C TYR A 102 -12.06 -12.44 -0.90
N VAL A 103 -11.77 -13.59 -1.52
CA VAL A 103 -10.71 -13.72 -2.53
C VAL A 103 -11.03 -12.89 -3.77
N THR A 104 -12.26 -12.95 -4.27
CA THR A 104 -12.69 -12.20 -5.46
C THR A 104 -12.60 -10.69 -5.24
N ILE A 105 -13.09 -10.18 -4.11
CA ILE A 105 -12.98 -8.75 -3.74
C ILE A 105 -11.51 -8.32 -3.64
N SER A 106 -10.68 -9.12 -2.97
CA SER A 106 -9.24 -8.82 -2.81
C SER A 106 -8.50 -8.76 -4.15
N ILE A 107 -8.81 -9.69 -5.07
CA ILE A 107 -8.23 -9.71 -6.42
C ILE A 107 -8.70 -8.49 -7.23
N LEU A 108 -10.00 -8.17 -7.17
CA LEU A 108 -10.58 -7.04 -7.89
C LEU A 108 -9.91 -5.71 -7.47
N PHE A 109 -9.79 -5.47 -6.16
CA PHE A 109 -9.08 -4.28 -5.66
C PHE A 109 -7.60 -4.26 -6.07
N SER A 110 -6.93 -5.41 -6.03
CA SER A 110 -5.53 -5.53 -6.45
C SER A 110 -5.34 -5.10 -7.92
N TYR A 111 -6.25 -5.49 -8.82
CA TYR A 111 -6.20 -5.06 -10.22
C TYR A 111 -6.46 -3.56 -10.41
N ILE A 112 -7.40 -2.98 -9.66
CA ILE A 112 -7.66 -1.53 -9.69
C ILE A 112 -6.39 -0.79 -9.27
N ILE A 113 -5.78 -1.19 -8.14
CA ILE A 113 -4.57 -0.56 -7.62
C ILE A 113 -3.38 -0.76 -8.54
N ASN A 114 -3.22 -1.92 -9.18
CA ASN A 114 -2.19 -2.14 -10.20
C ASN A 114 -2.30 -1.11 -11.33
N ARG A 115 -3.50 -0.90 -11.88
CA ARG A 115 -3.71 0.10 -12.95
C ARG A 115 -3.37 1.52 -12.50
N VAL A 116 -3.79 1.89 -11.30
CA VAL A 116 -3.48 3.20 -10.71
C VAL A 116 -1.97 3.36 -10.52
N LEU A 117 -1.30 2.39 -9.89
CA LEU A 117 0.13 2.43 -9.65
C LEU A 117 0.95 2.42 -10.93
N LYS A 118 0.56 1.68 -11.97
CA LYS A 118 1.23 1.74 -13.28
C LYS A 118 1.19 3.15 -13.87
N LYS A 119 0.03 3.81 -13.80
CA LYS A 119 -0.16 5.18 -14.29
C LYS A 119 0.64 6.21 -13.47
N ILE A 120 0.85 5.95 -12.18
CA ILE A 120 1.68 6.80 -11.31
C ILE A 120 3.17 6.47 -11.47
N SER A 121 3.55 5.21 -11.74
CA SER A 121 4.94 4.74 -11.84
C SER A 121 5.73 5.32 -13.01
N SER A 122 5.03 5.74 -14.07
CA SER A 122 5.64 6.54 -15.14
C SER A 122 5.97 7.97 -14.71
N SER A 123 5.52 8.39 -13.53
CA SER A 123 5.82 9.72 -12.97
C SER A 123 7.09 9.66 -12.13
N TYR A 124 7.95 10.67 -12.31
CA TYR A 124 9.22 10.84 -11.58
C TYR A 124 9.10 10.82 -10.05
N LEU A 125 7.90 11.01 -9.50
CA LEU A 125 7.59 10.88 -8.06
C LEU A 125 8.05 9.57 -7.44
N ILE A 126 7.76 8.43 -8.08
CA ILE A 126 8.06 7.11 -7.51
C ILE A 126 9.57 6.82 -7.48
N LEU A 127 10.37 7.53 -8.28
CA LEU A 127 11.83 7.40 -8.28
C LEU A 127 12.48 8.12 -7.08
N ASN A 128 11.79 9.10 -6.47
CA ASN A 128 12.33 9.81 -5.31
C ASN A 128 12.17 8.96 -4.04
N LYS A 129 13.31 8.59 -3.44
CA LYS A 129 13.36 7.82 -2.18
C LYS A 129 12.62 8.53 -1.03
N GLY A 130 12.74 9.85 -0.93
CA GLY A 130 12.08 10.62 0.13
C GLY A 130 10.56 10.56 0.00
N PHE A 131 10.04 10.65 -1.22
CA PHE A 131 8.61 10.50 -1.50
C PHE A 131 8.07 9.12 -1.11
N LEU A 132 8.79 8.06 -1.49
CA LEU A 132 8.42 6.69 -1.12
C LEU A 132 8.36 6.49 0.40
N ILE A 133 9.32 7.07 1.14
CA ILE A 133 9.34 7.01 2.60
C ILE A 133 8.14 7.75 3.20
N VAL A 134 7.86 8.97 2.75
CA VAL A 134 6.72 9.78 3.26
C VAL A 134 5.40 9.06 3.02
N ILE A 135 5.15 8.57 1.80
CA ILE A 135 3.93 7.82 1.49
C ILE A 135 3.87 6.54 2.30
N SER A 136 4.97 5.81 2.42
CA SER A 136 5.01 4.58 3.22
C SER A 136 4.71 4.83 4.70
N LEU A 137 5.14 5.97 5.25
CA LEU A 137 4.87 6.34 6.64
C LEU A 137 3.39 6.65 6.84
N ILE A 138 2.77 7.39 5.90
CA ILE A 138 1.33 7.64 5.94
C ILE A 138 0.57 6.31 5.86
N LEU A 139 0.96 5.41 4.95
CA LEU A 139 0.36 4.08 4.85
C LEU A 139 0.55 3.26 6.12
N LEU A 140 1.72 3.33 6.78
CA LEU A 140 1.96 2.66 8.06
C LEU A 140 1.05 3.21 9.16
N LEU A 141 0.87 4.53 9.24
CA LEU A 141 -0.09 5.15 10.17
C LEU A 141 -1.51 4.67 9.88
N THR A 142 -1.91 4.59 8.61
CA THR A 142 -3.23 4.07 8.23
C THR A 142 -3.40 2.61 8.67
N PHE A 143 -2.38 1.77 8.46
CA PHE A 143 -2.38 0.38 8.89
C PHE A 143 -2.44 0.26 10.42
N SER A 144 -1.68 1.07 11.15
CA SER A 144 -1.70 1.07 12.62
C SER A 144 -3.09 1.44 13.15
N LEU A 145 -3.74 2.44 12.57
CA LEU A 145 -5.12 2.81 12.91
C LEU A 145 -6.08 1.65 12.65
N PHE A 146 -5.95 0.99 11.49
CA PHE A 146 -6.76 -0.19 11.16
C PHE A 146 -6.54 -1.36 12.12
N PHE A 147 -5.30 -1.59 12.53
CA PHE A 147 -4.96 -2.65 13.47
C PHE A 147 -5.60 -2.44 14.85
N PHE A 148 -5.41 -1.26 15.45
CA PHE A 148 -6.01 -0.94 16.75
C PHE A 148 -7.53 -1.00 16.72
N TYR A 149 -8.10 -0.48 15.64
CA TYR A 149 -9.55 -0.46 15.47
C TYR A 149 -10.12 -1.88 15.30
N SER A 150 -9.39 -2.80 14.65
CA SER A 150 -9.78 -4.22 14.55
C SER A 150 -9.79 -4.95 15.90
N GLN A 151 -9.19 -4.40 16.95
CA GLN A 151 -9.17 -5.00 18.30
C GLN A 151 -10.35 -4.55 19.18
N ILE A 152 -11.19 -3.63 18.72
CA ILE A 152 -12.34 -3.15 19.50
C ILE A 152 -13.41 -4.24 19.51
N ASN A 153 -13.56 -4.93 20.65
CA ASN A 153 -14.66 -5.86 20.87
C ASN A 153 -15.99 -5.12 20.86
N SER A 154 -16.83 -5.45 19.89
CA SER A 154 -18.22 -4.99 19.85
C SER A 154 -19.13 -6.17 19.55
N ASP A 155 -19.83 -6.64 20.58
CA ASP A 155 -20.77 -7.76 20.47
C ASP A 155 -22.05 -7.39 19.69
N GLU A 156 -22.29 -6.09 19.48
CA GLU A 156 -23.45 -5.59 18.75
C GLU A 156 -23.13 -5.31 17.27
N ALA A 157 -23.81 -6.03 16.37
CA ALA A 157 -23.71 -5.83 14.93
C ALA A 157 -24.01 -4.39 14.45
N LYS A 158 -24.80 -3.62 15.23
CA LYS A 158 -25.10 -2.20 14.95
C LYS A 158 -23.87 -1.31 15.20
N VAL A 159 -23.14 -1.60 16.27
CA VAL A 159 -21.91 -0.91 16.66
C VAL A 159 -20.82 -1.21 15.63
N ILE A 160 -20.65 -2.48 15.21
CA ILE A 160 -19.76 -2.89 14.12
C ILE A 160 -20.05 -2.12 12.82
N ARG A 161 -21.33 -1.93 12.48
CA ARG A 161 -21.75 -1.22 11.26
C ARG A 161 -21.46 0.27 11.31
N GLN A 162 -21.78 0.95 12.41
CA GLN A 162 -21.45 2.38 12.60
C GLN A 162 -19.94 2.61 12.56
N TYR A 163 -19.21 1.74 13.24
CA TYR A 163 -17.77 1.76 13.18
C TYR A 163 -17.29 1.59 11.74
N SER A 164 -17.84 0.65 10.96
CA SER A 164 -17.41 0.41 9.56
C SER A 164 -17.58 1.65 8.67
N PHE A 165 -18.58 2.50 8.93
CA PHE A 165 -18.75 3.76 8.20
C PHE A 165 -17.70 4.81 8.58
N ILE A 166 -17.38 4.94 9.88
CA ILE A 166 -16.30 5.83 10.36
C ILE A 166 -14.96 5.39 9.75
N PHE A 167 -14.74 4.07 9.65
CA PHE A 167 -13.57 3.47 9.02
C PHE A 167 -13.43 3.84 7.54
N ILE A 168 -14.52 3.73 6.76
CA ILE A 168 -14.53 4.16 5.35
C ILE A 168 -14.22 5.66 5.25
N GLY A 169 -14.80 6.48 6.13
CA GLY A 169 -14.57 7.92 6.18
C GLY A 169 -13.10 8.29 6.41
N ILE A 170 -12.45 7.69 7.41
CA ILE A 170 -11.03 7.90 7.71
C ILE A 170 -10.14 7.44 6.54
N THR A 171 -10.49 6.33 5.89
CA THR A 171 -9.75 5.81 4.73
C THR A 171 -9.81 6.78 3.54
N ILE A 172 -11.00 7.30 3.25
CA ILE A 172 -11.18 8.31 2.20
C ILE A 172 -10.39 9.58 2.54
N PHE A 173 -10.46 10.05 3.79
CA PHE A 173 -9.71 11.22 4.24
C PHE A 173 -8.19 11.06 4.05
N LEU A 174 -7.63 9.92 4.48
CA LEU A 174 -6.20 9.62 4.31
C LEU A 174 -5.81 9.48 2.83
N SER A 175 -6.71 8.97 1.97
CA SER A 175 -6.48 8.91 0.52
C SER A 175 -6.42 10.30 -0.13
N ILE A 176 -7.25 11.25 0.34
CA ILE A 176 -7.21 12.64 -0.13
C ILE A 176 -5.92 13.31 0.34
N LEU A 177 -5.54 13.11 1.60
CA LEU A 177 -4.33 13.69 2.18
C LEU A 177 -3.08 13.22 1.44
N THR A 178 -2.98 11.92 1.15
CA THR A 178 -1.88 11.35 0.35
C THR A 178 -1.86 11.91 -1.08
N PHE A 179 -3.02 12.09 -1.71
CA PHE A 179 -3.10 12.73 -3.03
C PHE A 179 -2.61 14.20 -3.01
N VAL A 180 -3.02 14.99 -2.01
CA VAL A 180 -2.60 16.40 -1.86
C VAL A 180 -1.08 16.51 -1.66
N ILE A 181 -0.51 15.69 -0.77
CA ILE A 181 0.96 15.66 -0.57
C ILE A 181 1.68 15.26 -1.85
N SER A 182 1.14 14.30 -2.60
CA SER A 182 1.71 13.90 -3.89
C SER A 182 1.72 15.03 -4.92
N GLN A 183 0.69 15.88 -4.95
CA GLN A 183 0.66 17.05 -5.83
C GLN A 183 1.66 18.12 -5.41
N PHE A 184 1.82 18.35 -4.10
CA PHE A 184 2.78 19.32 -3.58
C PHE A 184 4.22 18.92 -3.94
N LEU A 185 4.57 17.66 -3.72
CA LEU A 185 5.91 17.14 -4.03
C LEU A 185 6.20 17.12 -5.54
N LEU A 186 5.19 16.89 -6.39
CA LEU A 186 5.32 17.07 -7.84
C LEU A 186 5.71 18.49 -8.23
N LYS A 187 5.04 19.47 -7.62
CA LYS A 187 5.32 20.89 -7.88
C LYS A 187 6.73 21.25 -7.43
N GLU A 188 7.15 20.78 -6.25
CA GLU A 188 8.50 21.03 -5.73
C GLU A 188 9.59 20.47 -6.66
N MET A 189 9.44 19.25 -7.16
CA MET A 189 10.42 18.66 -8.09
C MET A 189 10.49 19.41 -9.43
N LYS A 190 9.34 19.82 -9.99
CA LYS A 190 9.32 20.64 -11.20
C LYS A 190 10.00 21.99 -10.97
N TYR A 191 9.78 22.58 -9.80
CA TYR A 191 10.38 23.86 -9.44
C TYR A 191 11.90 23.76 -9.35
N LYS A 192 12.45 22.77 -8.64
CA LYS A 192 13.90 22.55 -8.55
C LYS A 192 14.54 22.35 -9.92
N ARG A 193 13.93 21.54 -10.79
CA ARG A 193 14.43 21.32 -12.14
C ARG A 193 14.46 22.61 -12.97
N ASN A 194 13.38 23.40 -12.91
CA ASN A 194 13.35 24.67 -13.63
C ASN A 194 14.43 25.64 -13.13
N GLN A 195 14.77 25.61 -11.83
CA GLN A 195 15.88 26.39 -11.30
C GLN A 195 17.23 25.92 -11.84
N GLU A 196 17.48 24.61 -11.85
CA GLU A 196 18.70 24.01 -12.42
C GLU A 196 18.85 24.35 -13.92
N GLU A 197 17.76 24.29 -14.67
CA GLU A 197 17.74 24.69 -16.09
C GLU A 197 18.11 26.18 -16.24
N ILE A 198 17.51 27.08 -15.45
CA ILE A 198 17.81 28.52 -15.46
C ILE A 198 19.28 28.79 -15.11
N GLU A 199 19.81 28.14 -14.08
CA GLU A 199 21.20 28.29 -13.66
C GLU A 199 22.16 27.85 -14.77
N THR A 200 21.86 26.73 -15.41
CA THR A 200 22.62 26.23 -16.56
C THR A 200 22.61 27.24 -17.72
N TYR A 201 21.44 27.79 -18.08
CA TYR A 201 21.34 28.82 -19.13
C TYR A 201 22.11 30.10 -18.77
N TYR A 202 22.08 30.50 -17.50
CA TYR A 202 22.83 31.66 -17.00
C TYR A 202 24.35 31.42 -17.13
N GLU A 203 24.86 30.26 -16.71
CA GLU A 203 26.27 29.92 -16.89
C GLU A 203 26.71 29.90 -18.36
N TYR A 204 25.88 29.36 -19.25
CA TYR A 204 26.15 29.38 -20.69
C TYR A 204 26.22 30.82 -21.23
N THR A 205 25.32 31.69 -20.77
CA THR A 205 25.30 33.10 -21.19
C THR A 205 26.57 33.83 -20.74
N LEU A 206 27.00 33.63 -19.49
CA LEU A 206 28.25 34.20 -18.97
C LEU A 206 29.48 33.71 -19.75
N LYS A 207 29.51 32.42 -20.13
CA LYS A 207 30.59 31.86 -20.95
C LYS A 207 30.65 32.51 -22.34
N ILE A 208 29.50 32.71 -22.99
CA ILE A 208 29.43 33.40 -24.29
C ILE A 208 29.90 34.86 -24.16
N GLU A 209 29.49 35.55 -23.09
CA GLU A 209 29.91 36.93 -22.84
C GLU A 209 31.42 37.03 -22.60
N ALA A 210 32.01 36.11 -21.83
CA ALA A 210 33.45 36.02 -21.63
C ALA A 210 34.21 35.81 -22.95
N ILE A 211 33.78 34.86 -23.78
CA ILE A 211 34.38 34.61 -25.11
C ILE A 211 34.26 35.83 -26.02
N ASN A 212 33.09 36.48 -26.05
CA ASN A 212 32.89 37.68 -26.85
C ASN A 212 33.79 38.84 -26.40
N ASN A 213 34.00 38.98 -25.09
CA ASN A 213 34.90 39.98 -24.54
C ASN A 213 36.38 39.67 -24.85
N GLU A 214 36.76 38.38 -24.87
CA GLU A 214 38.07 37.95 -25.35
C GLU A 214 38.27 38.24 -26.84
N MET A 215 37.26 37.99 -27.69
CA MET A 215 37.34 38.28 -29.13
C MET A 215 37.34 39.78 -29.48
N ARG A 216 36.90 40.64 -28.56
CA ARG A 216 36.92 42.11 -28.72
C ARG A 216 38.26 42.75 -28.33
N LYS A 217 39.15 42.02 -27.67
CA LYS A 217 40.51 42.47 -27.32
C LYS A 217 41.51 42.05 -28.37
#